data_AF-A0A961NNH0-F1
#
_entry.id   AF-A0A961NNH0-F1
#
_cell.length_a   1.000
_cell.length_b   1.000
_cell.length_c   1.000
_cell.angle_alpha   90.00
_cell.angle_beta   90.00
_cell.angle_gamma   90.00
#
_symmetry.space_group_name_H-M   'P 1'
#
loop_
_entity.id
_entity.type
_entity.pdbx_description
1 polymer ?
#
loop_
_entity_poly.entity_id
_entity_poly.type
_entity_poly.pdbx_seq_one_letter_code
_entity_poly.pdbx_strand_id
1 'polypeptide(L)'
;MKSIHVPSVFHSLVLRGLPVAIVLLMLVHCAGNPVRDKDPQKALNDMQALNAYTQQIAGDLLAYVQSTAHSRNPAEINRKRQQLLLTVENAILNANQVNPYNGDTRYKDAVVLYLNTMYTILREDYGRIVDMQEVADQSYDAMEAYLLAREKASEKLQEAAVELQAAEKQFAADYDIQLIQEESETALKLKKAGDVLNYHNRIFLINFKSYKQELYLLDALNRNDVSAL
;
A
#
# COMPACT_ATOMS: atom_id res chain seq x y z
N MET A 1 2.11 29.32 -13.20
CA MET A 1 2.57 28.10 -12.51
C MET A 1 1.36 27.47 -11.85
N LYS A 2 1.04 26.21 -12.13
CA LYS A 2 -0.20 25.56 -11.67
C LYS A 2 0.15 24.42 -10.73
N SER A 3 -0.58 24.31 -9.63
CA SER A 3 -0.26 23.44 -8.51
C SER A 3 -1.38 22.46 -8.22
N ILE A 4 -1.02 21.28 -7.73
CA ILE A 4 -1.95 20.26 -7.25
C ILE A 4 -1.61 19.88 -5.82
N HIS A 5 -2.63 19.83 -4.96
CA HIS A 5 -2.54 19.19 -3.65
C HIS A 5 -2.63 17.69 -3.85
N VAL A 6 -1.49 17.01 -3.71
CA VAL A 6 -1.45 15.55 -3.71
C VAL A 6 -1.33 15.08 -2.26
N PRO A 7 -2.24 14.21 -1.80
CA PRO A 7 -2.08 13.58 -0.50
C PRO A 7 -0.80 12.75 -0.52
N SER A 8 0.20 13.20 0.22
CA SER A 8 1.43 12.48 0.49
C SER A 8 1.08 11.24 1.31
N VAL A 9 1.06 10.06 0.67
CA VAL A 9 0.73 8.83 1.40
C VAL A 9 1.95 8.21 2.10
N PHE A 10 3.18 8.44 1.63
CA PHE A 10 4.33 7.62 2.07
C PHE A 10 5.69 8.36 2.09
N HIS A 11 5.82 9.47 2.82
CA HIS A 11 7.00 10.34 2.73
C HIS A 11 8.20 10.02 3.65
N SER A 12 8.42 8.78 4.11
CA SER A 12 9.69 8.53 4.82
C SER A 12 10.23 7.12 4.66
N LEU A 13 11.12 6.93 3.68
CA LEU A 13 12.36 6.19 3.92
C LEU A 13 13.41 6.30 2.79
N VAL A 14 13.79 7.50 2.33
CA VAL A 14 15.06 7.61 1.55
C VAL A 14 15.78 8.91 1.89
N LEU A 15 16.68 8.84 2.86
CA LEU A 15 17.72 9.84 3.04
C LEU A 15 18.99 9.15 3.54
N ARG A 16 19.95 8.97 2.63
CA ARG A 16 21.40 8.97 2.91
C ARG A 16 22.18 8.92 1.58
N GLY A 17 22.93 10.00 1.30
CA GLY A 17 24.13 9.95 0.46
C GLY A 17 24.05 10.64 -0.91
N LEU A 18 24.27 11.95 -0.94
CA LEU A 18 24.95 12.68 -2.03
C LEU A 18 26.45 12.76 -1.64
N PRO A 19 27.44 12.92 -2.56
CA PRO A 19 27.52 14.16 -3.35
C PRO A 19 28.24 14.13 -4.74
N VAL A 20 28.09 15.24 -5.47
CA VAL A 20 29.01 15.88 -6.46
C VAL A 20 28.93 15.56 -7.98
N ALA A 21 28.56 16.64 -8.72
CA ALA A 21 29.01 17.18 -10.02
C ALA A 21 29.08 16.35 -11.33
N ILE A 22 28.55 16.92 -12.42
CA ILE A 22 29.29 17.31 -13.65
C ILE A 22 28.40 18.22 -14.54
N VAL A 23 29.06 19.14 -15.23
CA VAL A 23 28.58 20.32 -15.99
C VAL A 23 28.48 20.02 -17.50
N LEU A 24 27.44 20.60 -18.15
CA LEU A 24 27.25 21.03 -19.56
C LEU A 24 27.87 20.27 -20.76
N LEU A 25 27.04 19.93 -21.77
CA LEU A 25 27.27 20.30 -23.18
C LEU A 25 25.98 20.16 -24.03
N MET A 26 25.64 21.20 -24.81
CA MET A 26 24.58 21.17 -25.82
C MET A 26 25.05 20.40 -27.08
N LEU A 27 24.13 19.76 -27.81
CA LEU A 27 24.08 19.83 -29.27
C LEU A 27 22.70 19.43 -29.80
N VAL A 28 22.20 20.30 -30.68
CA VAL A 28 20.91 20.29 -31.35
C VAL A 28 20.76 19.08 -32.26
N HIS A 29 19.64 18.35 -32.14
CA HIS A 29 19.02 17.65 -33.26
C HIS A 29 17.55 18.08 -33.31
N CYS A 30 17.23 18.99 -34.23
CA CYS A 30 15.87 19.30 -34.64
C CYS A 30 15.34 18.12 -35.46
N ALA A 31 14.90 17.05 -34.79
CA ALA A 31 13.84 16.21 -35.33
C ALA A 31 12.53 16.86 -34.91
N GLY A 32 11.65 17.16 -35.86
CA GLY A 32 10.32 17.71 -35.60
C GLY A 32 9.51 16.73 -34.77
N ASN A 33 9.64 16.81 -33.45
CA ASN A 33 8.64 16.26 -32.54
C ASN A 33 7.33 17.00 -32.84
N PRO A 34 6.20 16.30 -32.99
CA PRO A 34 4.91 16.98 -33.04
C PRO A 34 4.86 17.90 -31.83
N VAL A 35 4.48 19.17 -32.04
CA VAL A 35 4.32 20.14 -30.96
C VAL A 35 3.32 19.53 -29.98
N ARG A 36 3.84 18.88 -28.92
CA ARG A 36 3.03 18.40 -27.80
C ARG A 36 2.46 19.68 -27.20
N ASP A 37 1.16 19.88 -27.37
CA ASP A 37 0.42 20.96 -26.76
C ASP A 37 0.72 20.92 -25.26
N LYS A 38 1.50 21.88 -24.77
CA LYS A 38 1.96 21.90 -23.38
C LYS A 38 0.91 22.57 -22.50
N ASP A 39 -0.39 22.30 -22.68
CA ASP A 39 -1.40 22.83 -21.77
C ASP A 39 -1.30 22.11 -20.42
N PRO A 40 -0.65 22.70 -19.41
CA PRO A 40 -0.41 22.03 -18.15
C PRO A 40 -1.72 21.86 -17.37
N GLN A 41 -2.80 22.57 -17.74
CA GLN A 41 -4.10 22.42 -17.12
C GLN A 41 -4.71 21.06 -17.41
N LYS A 42 -4.63 20.62 -18.66
CA LYS A 42 -5.25 19.36 -19.06
C LYS A 42 -4.47 18.17 -18.51
N ALA A 43 -3.14 18.23 -18.52
CA ALA A 43 -2.29 17.25 -17.83
C ALA A 43 -2.59 17.18 -16.32
N LEU A 44 -2.77 18.35 -15.70
CA LEU A 44 -3.17 18.47 -14.29
C LEU A 44 -4.55 17.84 -14.03
N ASN A 45 -5.55 18.10 -14.88
CA ASN A 45 -6.89 17.54 -14.73
C ASN A 45 -6.86 15.99 -14.84
N ASP A 46 -6.06 15.45 -15.76
CA ASP A 46 -5.89 14.00 -15.93
C ASP A 46 -5.23 13.37 -14.68
N MET A 47 -4.20 14.01 -14.12
CA MET A 47 -3.61 13.60 -12.84
C MET A 47 -4.63 13.64 -11.70
N GLN A 48 -5.42 14.71 -11.59
CA GLN A 48 -6.44 14.84 -10.55
C GLN A 48 -7.50 13.74 -10.64
N ALA A 49 -7.96 13.42 -11.85
CA ALA A 49 -8.94 12.36 -12.08
C ALA A 49 -8.40 10.99 -11.63
N LEU A 50 -7.14 10.67 -11.97
CA LEU A 50 -6.51 9.42 -11.57
C LEU A 50 -6.21 9.38 -10.05
N ASN A 51 -5.80 10.50 -9.45
CA ASN A 51 -5.51 10.60 -8.02
C ASN A 51 -6.76 10.50 -7.14
N ALA A 52 -7.93 10.86 -7.65
CA ALA A 52 -9.18 10.72 -6.90
C ALA A 52 -9.45 9.24 -6.52
N TYR A 53 -9.07 8.29 -7.38
CA TYR A 53 -9.24 6.86 -7.10
C TYR A 53 -8.37 6.38 -5.95
N THR A 54 -7.11 6.84 -5.88
CA THR A 54 -6.17 6.43 -4.83
C THR A 54 -6.58 6.99 -3.46
N GLN A 55 -7.21 8.16 -3.42
CA GLN A 55 -7.74 8.75 -2.18
C GLN A 55 -8.89 7.93 -1.57
N GLN A 56 -9.87 7.55 -2.40
CA GLN A 56 -11.01 6.76 -1.94
C GLN A 56 -10.53 5.41 -1.39
N ILE A 57 -9.62 4.76 -2.11
CA ILE A 57 -8.98 3.51 -1.73
C ILE A 57 -8.26 3.63 -0.39
N ALA A 58 -7.52 4.72 -0.15
CA ALA A 58 -6.81 4.91 1.11
C ALA A 58 -7.74 4.94 2.33
N GLY A 59 -8.95 5.50 2.17
CA GLY A 59 -9.98 5.50 3.20
C GLY A 59 -10.48 4.08 3.53
N ASP A 60 -10.82 3.30 2.49
CA ASP A 60 -11.28 1.91 2.66
C ASP A 60 -10.16 1.00 3.21
N LEU A 61 -8.91 1.22 2.80
CA LEU A 61 -7.73 0.53 3.34
C LEU A 61 -7.55 0.83 4.83
N LEU A 62 -7.68 2.09 5.24
CA LEU A 62 -7.61 2.46 6.66
C LEU A 62 -8.72 1.78 7.46
N ALA A 63 -9.95 1.75 6.94
CA ALA A 63 -11.07 1.05 7.58
C ALA A 63 -10.82 -0.45 7.71
N TYR A 64 -10.22 -1.08 6.69
CA TYR A 64 -9.80 -2.48 6.75
C TYR A 64 -8.74 -2.70 7.83
N VAL A 65 -7.65 -1.92 7.82
CA VAL A 65 -6.58 -2.00 8.83
C VAL A 65 -7.13 -1.85 10.25
N GLN A 66 -8.01 -0.88 10.47
CA GLN A 66 -8.68 -0.67 11.76
C GLN A 66 -9.53 -1.87 12.18
N SER A 67 -10.27 -2.49 11.27
CA SER A 67 -11.06 -3.70 11.56
C SER A 67 -10.14 -4.86 11.96
N THR A 68 -9.00 -5.04 11.28
CA THR A 68 -8.02 -6.07 11.66
C THR A 68 -7.34 -5.84 13.01
N ALA A 69 -7.29 -4.59 13.47
CA ALA A 69 -6.70 -4.24 14.76
C ALA A 69 -7.68 -4.42 15.93
N HIS A 70 -8.97 -4.19 15.71
CA HIS A 70 -9.97 -4.16 16.79
C HIS A 70 -10.91 -5.37 16.84
N SER A 71 -11.12 -6.07 15.72
CA SER A 71 -12.06 -7.18 15.62
C SER A 71 -11.35 -8.53 15.60
N ARG A 72 -11.92 -9.51 16.30
CA ARG A 72 -11.56 -10.93 16.18
C ARG A 72 -12.49 -11.70 15.23
N ASN A 73 -13.49 -11.04 14.64
CA ASN A 73 -14.49 -11.68 13.80
C ASN A 73 -13.99 -11.78 12.34
N PRO A 74 -13.65 -12.97 11.82
CA PRO A 74 -13.13 -13.12 10.46
C PRO A 74 -14.13 -12.68 9.40
N ALA A 75 -15.43 -12.89 9.63
CA ALA A 75 -16.48 -12.48 8.69
C ALA A 75 -16.57 -10.95 8.57
N GLU A 76 -16.39 -10.22 9.67
CA GLU A 76 -16.37 -8.75 9.66
C GLU A 76 -15.16 -8.22 8.88
N ILE A 77 -13.97 -8.76 9.15
CA ILE A 77 -12.72 -8.41 8.49
C ILE A 77 -12.82 -8.72 6.98
N ASN A 78 -13.33 -9.90 6.63
CA ASN A 78 -13.51 -10.29 5.24
C ASN A 78 -14.50 -9.39 4.50
N ARG A 79 -15.58 -8.95 5.17
CA ARG A 79 -16.52 -7.97 4.59
C ARG A 79 -15.83 -6.65 4.26
N LYS A 80 -14.96 -6.15 5.14
CA LYS A 80 -14.16 -4.93 4.89
C LYS A 80 -13.16 -5.13 3.75
N ARG A 81 -12.51 -6.29 3.67
CA ARG A 81 -11.65 -6.67 2.54
C ARG A 81 -12.41 -6.69 1.21
N GLN A 82 -13.60 -7.30 1.19
CA GLN A 82 -14.45 -7.35 -0.01
C GLN A 82 -14.92 -5.96 -0.44
N GLN A 83 -15.30 -5.10 0.51
CA GLN A 83 -15.64 -3.70 0.22
C GLN A 83 -14.46 -2.98 -0.45
N LEU A 84 -13.26 -3.10 0.13
CA LEU A 84 -12.05 -2.50 -0.44
C LEU A 84 -11.77 -3.07 -1.85
N LEU A 85 -11.85 -4.38 -2.03
CA LEU A 85 -11.65 -5.04 -3.34
C LEU A 85 -12.59 -4.50 -4.42
N LEU A 86 -13.87 -4.30 -4.09
CA LEU A 86 -14.84 -3.67 -5.01
C LEU A 86 -14.48 -2.22 -5.33
N THR A 87 -14.00 -1.44 -4.35
CA THR A 87 -13.52 -0.08 -4.59
C THR A 87 -12.33 -0.09 -5.57
N VAL A 88 -11.38 -1.01 -5.40
CA VAL A 88 -10.24 -1.16 -6.32
C VAL A 88 -10.69 -1.59 -7.71
N GLU A 89 -11.60 -2.54 -7.82
CA GLU A 89 -12.12 -3.03 -9.11
C GLU A 89 -12.78 -1.90 -9.91
N ASN A 90 -13.62 -1.10 -9.25
CA ASN A 90 -14.24 0.07 -9.86
C ASN A 90 -13.20 1.12 -10.27
N ALA A 91 -12.17 1.35 -9.44
CA ALA A 91 -11.06 2.23 -9.78
C ALA A 91 -10.30 1.75 -11.03
N ILE A 92 -10.06 0.45 -11.19
CA ILE A 92 -9.42 -0.13 -12.39
C ILE A 92 -10.28 0.16 -13.62
N LEU A 93 -11.59 -0.10 -13.56
CA LEU A 93 -12.50 0.13 -14.67
C LEU A 93 -12.50 1.60 -15.10
N ASN A 94 -12.58 2.51 -14.13
CA ASN A 94 -12.62 3.94 -14.40
C ASN A 94 -11.26 4.49 -14.88
N ALA A 95 -10.15 4.07 -14.28
CA ALA A 95 -8.81 4.48 -14.69
C ALA A 95 -8.50 4.04 -16.14
N ASN A 96 -8.99 2.87 -16.56
CA ASN A 96 -8.85 2.41 -17.94
C ASN A 96 -9.60 3.28 -18.96
N GLN A 97 -10.69 3.94 -18.55
CA GLN A 97 -11.48 4.84 -19.40
C GLN A 97 -10.89 6.24 -19.52
N VAL A 98 -9.94 6.61 -18.65
CA VAL A 98 -9.25 7.91 -18.73
C VAL A 98 -8.43 7.96 -20.02
N ASN A 99 -8.65 9.01 -20.82
CA ASN A 99 -7.87 9.23 -22.03
C ASN A 99 -6.46 9.70 -21.66
N PRO A 100 -5.40 9.17 -22.30
CA PRO A 100 -4.04 9.61 -22.02
C PRO A 100 -3.82 11.06 -22.49
N TYR A 101 -3.14 11.85 -21.67
CA TYR A 101 -2.77 13.21 -22.02
C TYR A 101 -1.78 13.22 -23.19
N ASN A 102 -2.15 13.82 -24.33
CA ASN A 102 -1.29 13.89 -25.52
C ASN A 102 -0.71 12.53 -25.95
N GLY A 103 -1.47 11.46 -25.76
CA GLY A 103 -1.02 10.09 -26.06
C GLY A 103 0.04 9.54 -25.11
N ASP A 104 0.41 10.26 -24.05
CA ASP A 104 1.29 9.76 -23.00
C ASP A 104 0.51 8.93 -21.99
N THR A 105 0.70 7.61 -22.03
CA THR A 105 0.01 6.66 -21.16
C THR A 105 0.77 6.37 -19.88
N ARG A 106 2.03 6.81 -19.74
CA ARG A 106 2.96 6.32 -18.69
C ARG A 106 2.37 6.44 -17.29
N TYR A 107 1.75 7.58 -16.97
CA TYR A 107 1.15 7.78 -15.65
C TYR A 107 -0.13 6.96 -15.45
N LYS A 108 -1.01 6.94 -16.45
CA LYS A 108 -2.21 6.09 -16.43
C LYS A 108 -1.84 4.62 -16.25
N ASP A 109 -0.86 4.14 -17.01
CA ASP A 109 -0.41 2.75 -16.97
C ASP A 109 0.17 2.40 -15.60
N ALA A 110 0.93 3.32 -14.98
CA ALA A 110 1.42 3.17 -13.61
C ALA A 110 0.28 3.10 -12.57
N VAL A 111 -0.75 3.94 -12.71
CA VAL A 111 -1.95 3.89 -11.86
C VAL A 111 -2.69 2.56 -12.03
N VAL A 112 -2.92 2.14 -13.27
CA VAL A 112 -3.59 0.86 -13.56
C VAL A 112 -2.77 -0.32 -13.04
N LEU A 113 -1.45 -0.30 -13.19
CA LEU A 113 -0.56 -1.32 -12.64
C LEU A 113 -0.66 -1.38 -11.11
N TYR A 114 -0.57 -0.24 -10.42
CA TYR A 114 -0.72 -0.17 -8.97
C TYR A 114 -2.05 -0.75 -8.50
N LEU A 115 -3.15 -0.36 -9.15
CA LEU A 115 -4.49 -0.83 -8.81
C LEU A 115 -4.64 -2.34 -9.04
N ASN A 116 -4.11 -2.89 -10.14
CA ASN A 116 -4.12 -4.34 -10.39
C ASN A 116 -3.29 -5.10 -9.37
N THR A 117 -2.09 -4.61 -9.03
CA THR A 117 -1.25 -5.20 -7.98
C THR A 117 -1.97 -5.24 -6.65
N MET A 118 -2.60 -4.13 -6.26
CA MET A 118 -3.39 -4.06 -5.04
C MET A 118 -4.60 -5.00 -5.09
N TYR A 119 -5.30 -5.10 -6.22
CA TYR A 119 -6.40 -6.06 -6.39
C TYR A 119 -5.93 -7.50 -6.16
N THR A 120 -4.81 -7.90 -6.77
CA THR A 120 -4.22 -9.24 -6.60
C THR A 120 -3.85 -9.50 -5.15
N ILE A 121 -3.17 -8.57 -4.48
CA ILE A 121 -2.79 -8.72 -3.07
C ILE A 121 -4.04 -8.83 -2.17
N LEU A 122 -5.06 -8.00 -2.39
CA LEU A 122 -6.32 -8.06 -1.64
C LEU A 122 -7.10 -9.35 -1.86
N ARG A 123 -7.08 -9.86 -3.08
CA ARG A 123 -7.80 -11.07 -3.47
C ARG A 123 -7.10 -12.33 -2.94
N GLU A 124 -5.80 -12.41 -3.15
CA GLU A 124 -5.03 -13.64 -2.93
C GLU A 124 -4.34 -13.65 -1.56
N ASP A 125 -3.44 -12.70 -1.30
CA ASP A 125 -2.64 -12.68 -0.08
C ASP A 125 -3.53 -12.38 1.14
N TYR A 126 -4.34 -11.31 1.10
CA TYR A 126 -5.28 -11.00 2.17
C TYR A 126 -6.45 -11.97 2.27
N GLY A 127 -6.80 -12.66 1.18
CA GLY A 127 -7.74 -13.79 1.25
C GLY A 127 -7.19 -14.90 2.13
N ARG A 128 -5.97 -15.38 1.83
CA ARG A 128 -5.27 -16.41 2.61
C ARG A 128 -5.01 -15.99 4.06
N ILE A 129 -4.69 -14.72 4.31
CA ILE A 129 -4.47 -14.18 5.67
C ILE A 129 -5.73 -14.31 6.53
N VAL A 130 -6.92 -14.08 5.96
CA VAL A 130 -8.18 -14.25 6.70
C VAL A 130 -8.37 -15.71 7.11
N ASP A 131 -8.05 -16.66 6.24
CA ASP A 131 -8.12 -18.09 6.56
C ASP A 131 -7.10 -18.47 7.66
N MET A 132 -5.86 -17.95 7.56
CA MET A 132 -4.83 -18.16 8.58
C MET A 132 -5.22 -17.62 9.95
N GLN A 133 -6.00 -16.53 10.00
CA GLN A 133 -6.45 -15.93 11.26
C GLN A 133 -7.29 -16.90 12.09
N GLU A 134 -8.08 -17.78 11.47
CA GLU A 134 -8.96 -18.73 12.18
C GLU A 134 -8.18 -19.73 13.03
N VAL A 135 -6.97 -20.08 12.60
CA VAL A 135 -6.10 -21.07 13.26
C VAL A 135 -4.86 -20.45 13.89
N ALA A 136 -4.67 -19.14 13.76
CA ALA A 136 -3.49 -18.44 14.28
C ALA A 136 -3.30 -18.66 15.78
N ASP A 137 -4.40 -18.70 16.55
CA ASP A 137 -4.35 -18.91 17.99
C ASP A 137 -4.06 -20.37 18.39
N GLN A 138 -3.89 -21.33 17.47
CA GLN A 138 -3.71 -22.75 17.83
C GLN A 138 -2.29 -23.08 18.30
N SER A 139 -1.27 -22.43 17.72
CA SER A 139 0.14 -22.63 18.08
C SER A 139 0.94 -21.35 17.92
N TYR A 140 2.12 -21.30 18.55
CA TYR A 140 3.06 -20.19 18.34
C TYR A 140 3.40 -20.02 16.86
N ASP A 141 3.73 -21.12 16.18
CA ASP A 141 4.12 -21.11 14.76
C ASP A 141 2.99 -20.61 13.85
N ALA A 142 1.73 -20.99 14.13
CA ALA A 142 0.58 -20.52 13.36
C ALA A 142 0.39 -19.00 13.51
N MET A 143 0.54 -18.48 14.73
CA MET A 143 0.46 -17.04 14.99
C MET A 143 1.60 -16.27 14.33
N GLU A 144 2.83 -16.76 14.45
CA GLU A 144 4.00 -16.14 13.82
C GLU A 144 3.86 -16.12 12.30
N ALA A 145 3.44 -17.23 11.68
CA ALA A 145 3.18 -17.29 10.25
C ALA A 145 2.09 -16.31 9.81
N TYR A 146 0.99 -16.21 10.58
CA TYR A 146 -0.08 -15.25 10.32
C TYR A 146 0.40 -13.80 10.35
N LEU A 147 1.17 -13.41 11.38
CA LEU A 147 1.68 -12.04 11.50
C LEU A 147 2.71 -11.73 10.42
N LEU A 148 3.60 -12.67 10.09
CA LEU A 148 4.57 -12.52 9.00
C LEU A 148 3.91 -12.40 7.63
N ALA A 149 2.85 -13.18 7.36
CA ALA A 149 2.10 -13.07 6.12
C ALA A 149 1.47 -11.68 5.96
N ARG A 150 0.93 -11.12 7.05
CA ARG A 150 0.39 -9.75 7.07
C ARG A 150 1.43 -8.69 6.79
N GLU A 151 2.60 -8.80 7.41
CA GLU A 151 3.74 -7.90 7.19
C GLU A 151 4.13 -7.91 5.71
N LYS A 152 4.36 -9.09 5.13
CA LYS A 152 4.74 -9.23 3.71
C LYS A 152 3.69 -8.72 2.74
N ALA A 153 2.40 -8.95 3.01
CA ALA A 153 1.33 -8.40 2.17
C ALA A 153 1.30 -6.87 2.22
N SER A 154 1.54 -6.29 3.40
CA SER A 154 1.63 -4.83 3.58
C SER A 154 2.86 -4.24 2.89
N GLU A 155 4.01 -4.90 2.97
CA GLU A 155 5.25 -4.49 2.28
C GLU A 155 5.05 -4.44 0.77
N LYS A 156 4.43 -5.45 0.16
CA LYS A 156 4.13 -5.46 -1.27
C LYS A 156 3.24 -4.29 -1.71
N LEU A 157 2.22 -3.93 -0.91
CA LEU A 157 1.39 -2.76 -1.20
C LEU A 157 2.21 -1.46 -1.11
N GLN A 158 3.10 -1.38 -0.12
CA GLN A 158 3.98 -0.23 0.07
C GLN A 158 4.94 -0.05 -1.12
N GLU A 159 5.53 -1.14 -1.61
CA GLU A 159 6.41 -1.14 -2.78
C GLU A 159 5.67 -0.64 -4.03
N ALA A 160 4.48 -1.18 -4.31
CA ALA A 160 3.65 -0.74 -5.43
C ALA A 160 3.27 0.76 -5.33
N ALA A 161 3.00 1.25 -4.12
CA ALA A 161 2.70 2.66 -3.90
C ALA A 161 3.92 3.57 -4.14
N VAL A 162 5.13 3.11 -3.80
CA VAL A 162 6.38 3.84 -4.07
C VAL A 162 6.63 3.95 -5.58
N GLU A 163 6.40 2.87 -6.34
CA GLU A 163 6.53 2.89 -7.80
C GLU A 163 5.55 3.87 -8.45
N LEU A 164 4.29 3.86 -8.02
CA LEU A 164 3.29 4.82 -8.49
C LEU A 164 3.71 6.26 -8.17
N GLN A 165 4.20 6.52 -6.96
CA GLN A 165 4.64 7.86 -6.56
C GLN A 165 5.83 8.35 -7.42
N ALA A 166 6.73 7.46 -7.80
CA ALA A 166 7.84 7.79 -8.70
C ALA A 166 7.33 8.18 -10.09
N ALA A 167 6.37 7.42 -10.63
CA ALA A 167 5.72 7.74 -11.91
C ALA A 167 4.96 9.07 -11.87
N GLU A 168 4.27 9.37 -10.76
CA GLU A 168 3.58 10.65 -10.54
C GLU A 168 4.55 11.83 -10.59
N LYS A 169 5.66 11.74 -9.83
CA LYS A 169 6.70 12.78 -9.79
C LYS A 169 7.32 13.00 -11.16
N GLN A 170 7.60 11.92 -11.90
CA GLN A 170 8.16 12.01 -13.24
C GLN A 170 7.19 12.69 -14.21
N PHE A 171 5.92 12.27 -14.21
CA PHE A 171 4.91 12.86 -15.09
C PHE A 171 4.70 14.34 -14.77
N ALA A 172 4.63 14.71 -13.48
CA ALA A 172 4.50 16.10 -13.08
C ALA A 172 5.68 16.95 -13.56
N ALA A 173 6.92 16.44 -13.44
CA ALA A 173 8.12 17.12 -13.93
C ALA A 173 8.12 17.28 -15.46
N ASP A 174 7.74 16.24 -16.20
CA ASP A 174 7.70 16.25 -17.68
C ASP A 174 6.69 17.28 -18.24
N TYR A 175 5.67 17.65 -17.45
CA TYR A 175 4.59 18.56 -17.85
C TYR A 175 4.54 19.87 -17.05
N ASP A 176 5.65 20.24 -16.39
CA ASP A 176 5.79 21.49 -15.63
C ASP A 176 4.70 21.69 -14.55
N ILE A 177 4.23 20.59 -13.95
CA ILE A 177 3.23 20.58 -12.87
C ILE A 177 3.97 20.65 -11.53
N GLN A 178 3.54 21.57 -10.67
CA GLN A 178 4.03 21.61 -9.29
C GLN A 178 3.20 20.72 -8.37
N LEU A 179 3.86 19.73 -7.79
CA LEU A 179 3.28 18.90 -6.74
C LEU A 179 3.40 19.61 -5.39
N ILE A 180 2.27 20.06 -4.85
CA ILE A 180 2.16 20.47 -3.45
C ILE A 180 1.87 19.20 -2.66
N GLN A 181 2.86 18.73 -1.93
CA GLN A 181 2.73 17.55 -1.09
C GLN A 181 2.14 17.98 0.26
N GLU A 182 0.92 17.53 0.53
CA GLU A 182 0.32 17.63 1.85
C GLU A 182 0.09 16.23 2.38
N GLU A 183 0.64 15.93 3.55
CA GLU A 183 0.41 14.62 4.18
C GLU A 183 -1.06 14.56 4.61
N SER A 184 -1.85 13.66 3.99
CA SER A 184 -3.25 13.53 4.36
C SER A 184 -3.38 12.87 5.73
N GLU A 185 -4.44 13.20 6.47
CA GLU A 185 -4.68 12.59 7.78
C GLU A 185 -4.78 11.05 7.66
N THR A 186 -5.42 10.56 6.60
CA THR A 186 -5.54 9.13 6.30
C THR A 186 -4.18 8.48 6.07
N ALA A 187 -3.32 9.12 5.28
CA ALA A 187 -1.95 8.66 5.04
C ALA A 187 -1.15 8.56 6.34
N LEU A 188 -1.20 9.62 7.16
CA LEU A 188 -0.51 9.66 8.43
C LEU A 188 -1.00 8.56 9.37
N LYS A 189 -2.32 8.28 9.39
CA LYS A 189 -2.90 7.18 10.17
C LYS A 189 -2.44 5.81 9.68
N LEU A 190 -2.43 5.57 8.37
CA LEU A 190 -1.95 4.31 7.78
C LEU A 190 -0.48 4.06 8.12
N LYS A 191 0.35 5.09 7.97
CA LYS A 191 1.77 5.04 8.34
C LYS A 191 1.96 4.68 9.82
N LYS A 192 1.32 5.44 10.72
CA LYS A 192 1.39 5.18 12.17
C LYS A 192 0.85 3.79 12.54
N ALA A 193 -0.20 3.32 11.87
CA ALA A 193 -0.73 1.98 12.09
C ALA A 193 0.29 0.91 11.72
N GLY A 194 0.99 1.06 10.59
CA GLY A 194 2.08 0.17 10.19
C GLY A 194 3.20 0.11 11.23
N ASP A 195 3.71 1.28 11.65
CA ASP A 195 4.79 1.39 12.64
C ASP A 195 4.41 0.72 13.97
N VAL A 196 3.20 0.99 14.46
CA VAL A 196 2.70 0.45 15.72
C VAL A 196 2.49 -1.06 15.62
N LEU A 197 1.88 -1.55 14.54
CA LEU A 197 1.60 -2.98 14.36
C LEU A 197 2.89 -3.80 14.31
N ASN A 198 3.91 -3.34 13.59
CA ASN A 198 5.19 -4.04 13.52
C ASN A 198 5.86 -4.17 14.89
N TYR A 199 5.90 -3.08 15.67
CA TYR A 199 6.46 -3.13 17.02
C TYR A 199 5.61 -3.99 17.96
N HIS A 200 4.29 -3.84 17.91
CA HIS A 200 3.35 -4.58 18.75
C HIS A 200 3.44 -6.09 18.50
N ASN A 201 3.47 -6.52 17.23
CA ASN A 201 3.52 -7.93 16.84
C ASN A 201 4.72 -8.65 17.47
N ARG A 202 5.89 -8.00 17.50
CA ARG A 202 7.11 -8.56 18.10
C ARG A 202 6.96 -8.79 19.60
N ILE A 203 6.40 -7.83 20.33
CA ILE A 203 6.16 -7.97 21.79
C ILE A 203 5.07 -9.01 22.05
N PHE A 204 4.00 -8.97 21.26
CA PHE A 204 2.89 -9.90 21.36
C PHE A 204 3.36 -11.36 21.21
N LEU A 205 4.20 -11.66 20.22
CA LEU A 205 4.73 -13.01 20.01
C LEU A 205 5.53 -13.53 21.20
N ILE A 206 6.34 -12.67 21.86
CA ILE A 206 7.09 -13.07 23.06
C ILE A 206 6.14 -13.52 24.17
N ASN A 207 5.10 -12.74 24.45
CA ASN A 207 4.10 -13.08 25.47
C ASN A 207 3.27 -14.31 25.07
N PHE A 208 2.87 -14.37 23.79
CA PHE A 208 2.07 -15.47 23.26
C PHE A 208 2.81 -16.81 23.35
N LYS A 209 4.13 -16.82 23.12
CA LYS A 209 4.97 -18.01 23.28
C LYS A 209 4.91 -18.57 24.69
N SER A 210 5.18 -17.71 25.70
CA SER A 210 5.14 -18.11 27.11
C SER A 210 3.77 -18.63 27.50
N TYR A 211 2.71 -17.93 27.08
CA TYR A 211 1.33 -18.34 27.32
C TYR A 211 1.01 -19.72 26.71
N LYS A 212 1.46 -19.99 25.48
CA LYS A 212 1.26 -21.30 24.85
C LYS A 212 2.00 -22.43 25.54
N GLN A 213 3.25 -22.19 25.96
CA GLN A 213 4.02 -23.16 26.71
C GLN A 213 3.36 -23.52 28.04
N GLU A 214 2.82 -22.54 28.76
CA GLU A 214 2.06 -22.77 29.99
C GLU A 214 0.80 -23.60 29.73
N LEU A 215 0.03 -23.29 28.68
CA LEU A 215 -1.13 -24.10 28.31
C LEU A 215 -0.78 -25.55 27.99
N TYR A 216 0.31 -25.79 27.26
CA TYR A 216 0.77 -27.15 26.96
C TYR A 216 1.19 -27.90 28.23
N LEU A 217 1.88 -27.22 29.15
CA LEU A 217 2.22 -27.78 30.45
C LEU A 217 0.98 -28.17 31.26
N LEU A 218 0.00 -27.28 31.36
CA LEU A 218 -1.24 -27.56 32.08
C LEU A 218 -2.03 -28.72 31.46
N ASP A 219 -2.09 -28.81 30.13
CA ASP A 219 -2.74 -29.94 29.44
C ASP A 219 -2.00 -31.26 29.66
N ALA A 220 -0.66 -31.27 29.59
CA ALA A 220 0.17 -32.45 29.86
C ALA A 220 0.00 -32.95 31.31
N LEU A 221 -0.01 -32.03 32.28
CA LEU A 221 -0.27 -32.36 33.68
C LEU A 221 -1.67 -32.95 33.88
N ASN A 222 -2.70 -32.38 33.26
CA ASN A 222 -4.07 -32.90 33.32
C ASN A 222 -4.19 -34.31 32.71
N ARG A 223 -3.37 -34.63 31.70
CA ARG A 223 -3.33 -35.95 31.08
C ARG A 223 -2.42 -36.95 31.81
N ASN A 224 -1.75 -36.54 32.90
CA ASN A 224 -0.69 -37.30 33.56
C ASN A 224 0.44 -37.74 32.61
N ASP A 225 0.64 -37.03 31.51
CA ASP A 225 1.65 -37.34 30.49
C ASP A 225 2.72 -36.25 30.46
N VAL A 226 3.56 -36.25 31.49
CA VAL A 226 4.64 -35.27 31.66
C VAL A 226 5.74 -35.46 30.58
N SER A 227 5.75 -36.59 29.89
CA SER A 227 6.64 -36.91 28.77
C SER A 227 6.28 -36.22 27.45
N ALA A 228 5.10 -35.63 27.33
CA ALA A 228 4.63 -34.93 26.12
C ALA A 228 5.00 -33.44 26.04
N LEU A 229 5.76 -32.94 27.03
CA LEU A 229 6.36 -31.60 27.08
C LEU A 229 7.53 -31.42 26.10
#